data_AF-A0A072VJH7-F1
#
_entry.id   AF-A0A072VJH7-F1
#
_cell.length_a   1.000
_cell.length_b   1.000
_cell.length_c   1.000
_cell.angle_alpha   90.00
_cell.angle_beta   90.00
_cell.angle_gamma   90.00
#
_symmetry.space_group_name_H-M   'P 1'
#
loop_
_entity.id
_entity.type
_entity.pdbx_description
1 polymer ?
#
loop_
_entity_poly.entity_id
_entity_poly.type
_entity_poly.pdbx_seq_one_letter_code
_entity_poly.pdbx_strand_id
1 'polypeptide(L)'
;MPPRQECPESSLIQEAINALTAAFQDFRTNQDERHNTYLQTFNLIQTQIQELPINSVSGNASSSTNPPPPPPPLPPPPFKPSKLTLPAFDGTNPLDWLFQAEQFFNHYNIQPATRLQYLSTYMTGDALAWFQ
;
A
#
# COMPACT_ATOMS: atom_id res chain seq x y z
N MET A 1 -40.78 -57.72 -14.01
CA MET A 1 -39.67 -56.91 -13.45
C MET A 1 -40.18 -55.49 -13.30
N PRO A 2 -40.21 -54.92 -12.08
CA PRO A 2 -40.50 -53.51 -11.92
C PRO A 2 -39.27 -52.68 -12.36
N PRO A 3 -39.46 -51.48 -12.94
CA PRO A 3 -38.37 -50.60 -13.32
C PRO A 3 -37.65 -50.08 -12.07
N ARG A 4 -36.31 -49.95 -12.14
CA ARG A 4 -35.52 -49.34 -11.06
C ARG A 4 -35.89 -47.86 -10.95
N GLN A 5 -36.41 -47.44 -9.80
CA GLN A 5 -36.54 -46.02 -9.45
C GLN A 5 -35.12 -45.46 -9.26
N GLU A 6 -34.75 -44.47 -10.07
CA GLU A 6 -33.55 -43.67 -9.81
C GLU A 6 -33.75 -42.90 -8.51
N CYS A 7 -32.82 -43.05 -7.56
CA CYS A 7 -32.88 -42.39 -6.26
C CYS A 7 -32.82 -40.87 -6.42
N PRO A 8 -33.68 -40.10 -5.73
CA PRO A 8 -33.69 -38.63 -5.78
C PRO A 8 -32.38 -37.98 -5.29
N GLU A 9 -31.55 -38.71 -4.55
CA GLU A 9 -30.24 -38.25 -4.06
C GLU A 9 -29.20 -38.05 -5.18
N SER A 10 -29.27 -38.85 -6.26
CA SER A 10 -28.38 -38.71 -7.42
C SER A 10 -28.60 -37.38 -8.17
N SER A 11 -29.87 -36.97 -8.29
CA SER A 11 -30.23 -35.70 -8.95
C SER A 11 -29.73 -34.48 -8.18
N LEU A 12 -29.81 -34.52 -6.84
CA LEU A 12 -29.34 -33.43 -5.98
C LEU A 12 -27.82 -33.27 -6.07
N ILE A 13 -27.07 -34.38 -6.12
CA ILE A 13 -25.62 -34.35 -6.30
C ILE A 13 -25.25 -33.74 -7.65
N GLN A 14 -25.96 -34.09 -8.73
CA GLN A 14 -25.70 -33.52 -10.05
C GLN A 14 -25.97 -32.01 -10.09
N GLU A 15 -27.02 -31.55 -9.42
CA GLU A 15 -27.33 -30.13 -9.29
C GLU A 15 -26.24 -29.38 -8.50
N ALA A 16 -25.75 -29.96 -7.40
CA ALA A 16 -24.65 -29.38 -6.62
C ALA A 16 -23.35 -29.25 -7.43
N ILE A 17 -23.01 -30.25 -8.26
CA ILE A 17 -21.84 -30.20 -9.15
C ILE A 17 -22.00 -29.08 -10.19
N ASN A 18 -23.19 -28.95 -10.78
CA ASN A 18 -23.48 -27.92 -11.75
C ASN A 18 -23.41 -26.52 -11.12
N ALA A 19 -23.97 -26.36 -9.91
CA ALA A 19 -23.91 -25.11 -9.14
C ALA A 19 -22.47 -24.74 -8.77
N LEU A 20 -21.66 -25.71 -8.34
CA LEU A 20 -20.25 -25.47 -8.04
C LEU A 20 -19.46 -25.05 -9.28
N THR A 21 -19.71 -25.70 -10.41
CA THR A 21 -19.08 -25.34 -11.70
C THR A 21 -19.45 -23.92 -12.13
N ALA A 22 -20.73 -23.55 -11.98
CA ALA A 22 -21.20 -22.19 -12.26
C ALA A 22 -20.54 -21.16 -11.33
N ALA A 23 -20.46 -21.45 -10.03
CA ALA A 23 -19.83 -20.57 -9.06
C ALA A 23 -18.33 -20.34 -9.35
N PHE A 24 -17.60 -21.38 -9.75
CA PHE A 24 -16.20 -21.23 -10.15
C PHE A 24 -16.05 -20.40 -11.42
N GLN A 25 -16.96 -20.56 -12.39
CA GLN A 25 -16.91 -19.79 -13.61
C GLN A 25 -17.21 -18.31 -13.35
N ASP A 26 -18.20 -18.01 -12.52
CA ASP A 26 -18.55 -16.66 -12.08
C ASP A 26 -17.38 -16.00 -11.34
N PHE A 27 -16.76 -16.73 -10.40
CA PHE A 27 -15.60 -16.23 -9.67
C PHE A 27 -14.46 -15.83 -10.63
N ARG A 28 -14.12 -16.69 -11.60
CA ARG A 28 -13.07 -16.38 -12.58
C ARG A 28 -13.42 -15.16 -13.41
N THR A 29 -14.63 -15.10 -13.94
CA THR A 29 -15.08 -13.95 -14.74
C THR A 29 -15.05 -12.66 -13.92
N ASN A 30 -15.49 -12.69 -12.66
CA ASN A 30 -15.44 -11.53 -11.78
C ASN A 30 -14.01 -11.04 -11.54
N GLN A 31 -13.07 -11.98 -11.30
CA GLN A 31 -11.65 -11.63 -11.15
C GLN A 31 -11.06 -11.06 -12.44
N ASP A 32 -11.38 -11.64 -13.59
CA ASP A 32 -10.88 -11.20 -14.90
C ASP A 32 -11.37 -9.79 -15.24
N GLU A 33 -12.65 -9.48 -15.00
CA GLU A 33 -13.22 -8.15 -15.20
C GLU A 33 -12.56 -7.10 -14.29
N ARG A 34 -12.40 -7.43 -13.00
CA ARG A 34 -11.71 -6.56 -12.04
C ARG A 34 -10.28 -6.32 -12.48
N HIS A 35 -9.56 -7.37 -12.90
CA HIS A 35 -8.18 -7.27 -13.37
C HIS A 35 -8.08 -6.41 -14.62
N ASN A 36 -8.95 -6.62 -15.61
CA ASN A 36 -8.98 -5.83 -16.83
C ASN A 36 -9.24 -4.33 -16.52
N THR A 37 -10.18 -4.05 -15.62
CA THR A 37 -10.46 -2.69 -15.15
C THR A 37 -9.22 -2.01 -14.57
N TYR A 38 -8.43 -2.73 -13.75
CA TYR A 38 -7.18 -2.20 -13.21
C TYR A 38 -6.14 -1.92 -14.30
N LEU A 39 -5.98 -2.82 -15.26
CA LEU A 39 -5.06 -2.62 -16.39
C LEU A 39 -5.46 -1.41 -17.25
N GLN A 40 -6.76 -1.22 -17.49
CA GLN A 40 -7.25 -0.04 -18.21
C GLN A 40 -7.00 1.25 -17.42
N THR A 41 -7.30 1.25 -16.12
CA THR A 41 -7.09 2.40 -15.24
C THR A 41 -5.62 2.78 -15.19
N PHE A 42 -4.73 1.79 -15.10
CA PHE A 42 -3.29 2.02 -15.10
C PHE A 42 -2.80 2.71 -16.38
N ASN A 43 -3.23 2.23 -17.55
CA ASN A 43 -2.88 2.85 -18.83
C ASN A 43 -3.42 4.29 -18.95
N LEU A 44 -4.65 4.54 -18.46
CA LEU A 44 -5.23 5.89 -18.46
C LEU A 44 -4.45 6.88 -17.59
N ILE A 45 -3.99 6.45 -16.40
CA ILE A 45 -3.17 7.30 -15.54
C ILE A 45 -1.82 7.60 -16.21
N GLN A 46 -1.21 6.61 -16.85
CA GLN A 46 0.08 6.78 -17.52
C GLN A 46 0.04 7.81 -18.65
N THR A 47 -1.04 7.84 -19.45
CA THR A 47 -1.17 8.79 -20.57
C THR A 47 -1.41 10.22 -20.10
N GLN A 48 -2.15 10.44 -19.01
CA GLN A 48 -2.37 11.79 -18.46
C GLN A 48 -1.07 12.44 -17.95
N ILE A 49 -0.12 11.67 -17.42
CA ILE A 49 1.15 12.21 -16.92
C ILE A 49 2.04 12.75 -18.06
N GLN A 50 1.82 12.34 -19.31
CA GLN A 50 2.61 12.78 -20.46
C GLN A 50 2.09 14.05 -21.16
N GLU A 51 0.84 14.47 -20.91
CA GLU A 51 0.26 15.68 -21.51
C GLU A 51 0.25 16.88 -20.55
N LEU A 52 1.40 17.24 -19.98
CA LEU A 52 1.59 18.57 -19.38
C LEU A 52 2.00 19.56 -20.48
N PRO A 53 1.12 20.44 -20.98
CA PRO A 53 1.55 21.51 -21.87
C PRO A 53 2.35 22.53 -21.05
N ILE A 54 3.66 22.57 -21.26
CA ILE A 54 4.51 23.68 -20.79
C ILE A 54 4.13 24.87 -21.67
N ASN A 55 3.10 25.64 -21.29
CA ASN A 55 2.75 26.89 -21.96
C ASN A 55 3.89 27.90 -21.77
N SER A 56 4.84 27.90 -22.68
CA SER A 56 5.83 28.95 -22.87
C SER A 56 5.14 30.20 -23.42
N VAL A 57 4.79 31.13 -22.53
CA VAL A 57 4.43 32.50 -22.89
C VAL A 57 5.65 33.17 -23.51
N SER A 58 5.63 33.36 -24.83
CA SER A 58 6.56 34.27 -25.53
C SER A 58 5.82 35.57 -25.82
N GLY A 59 6.06 36.57 -24.98
CA GLY A 59 5.63 37.95 -25.19
C GLY A 59 6.82 38.80 -25.58
N ASN A 60 6.88 39.24 -26.85
CA ASN A 60 7.79 40.28 -27.31
C ASN A 60 7.42 41.63 -26.65
N ALA A 61 8.35 42.24 -25.93
CA ALA A 61 8.41 43.68 -25.76
C ALA A 61 9.84 44.12 -25.46
N SER A 62 10.44 44.80 -26.44
CA SER A 62 11.71 45.52 -26.30
C SER A 62 11.54 46.69 -25.33
N SER A 63 12.33 46.74 -24.26
CA SER A 63 12.79 48.00 -23.66
C SER A 63 13.98 47.73 -22.74
N SER A 64 15.03 48.51 -22.96
CA SER A 64 16.32 48.42 -22.28
C SER A 64 16.26 49.08 -20.91
N THR A 65 16.20 48.29 -19.84
CA THR A 65 16.71 48.66 -18.51
C THR A 65 17.24 47.40 -17.85
N ASN A 66 18.56 47.26 -17.75
CA ASN A 66 19.17 46.15 -17.02
C ASN A 66 18.83 46.28 -15.52
N PRO A 67 18.15 45.30 -14.90
CA PRO A 67 18.01 45.27 -13.45
C PRO A 67 19.36 44.93 -12.80
N PRO A 68 19.59 45.34 -11.54
CA PRO A 68 20.76 44.90 -10.78
C PRO A 68 20.79 43.37 -10.67
N PRO A 69 21.97 42.75 -10.60
CA PRO A 69 22.09 41.29 -10.48
C PRO A 69 21.34 40.78 -9.24
N PRO A 70 20.64 39.65 -9.34
CA PRO A 70 19.97 39.05 -8.19
C PRO A 70 21.00 38.67 -7.12
N PRO A 71 20.66 38.81 -5.82
CA PRO A 71 21.52 38.32 -4.75
C PRO A 71 21.77 36.82 -4.93
N PRO A 72 22.95 36.31 -4.52
CA PRO A 72 23.24 34.89 -4.60
C PRO A 72 22.17 34.06 -3.86
N PRO A 73 21.83 32.86 -4.35
CA PRO A 73 20.87 31.99 -3.67
C PRO A 73 21.35 31.74 -2.24
N LEU A 74 20.49 32.02 -1.25
CA LEU A 74 20.79 31.64 0.12
C LEU A 74 20.99 30.11 0.15
N PRO A 75 22.03 29.60 0.85
CA PRO A 75 22.18 28.17 1.02
C PRO A 75 20.93 27.60 1.69
N PRO A 76 20.43 26.43 1.24
CA PRO A 76 19.28 25.80 1.85
C PRO A 76 19.55 25.59 3.35
N PRO A 77 18.53 25.77 4.21
CA PRO A 77 18.70 25.55 5.63
C PRO A 77 19.22 24.13 5.86
N PRO A 78 20.15 23.92 6.82
CA PRO A 78 20.67 22.61 7.11
C PRO A 78 19.51 21.69 7.51
N PHE A 79 19.28 20.63 6.73
CA PHE A 79 18.36 19.56 7.08
C PHE A 79 18.85 18.93 8.38
N LYS A 80 18.18 19.23 9.49
CA LYS A 80 18.41 18.54 10.76
C LYS A 80 17.64 17.23 10.70
N PRO A 81 18.30 16.06 10.69
CA PRO A 81 17.58 14.80 10.76
C PRO A 81 16.81 14.78 12.08
N SER A 82 15.48 14.68 12.00
CA SER A 82 14.63 14.44 13.16
C SER A 82 15.00 13.08 13.74
N LYS A 83 15.42 13.06 15.01
CA LYS A 83 15.66 11.80 15.74
C LYS A 83 14.36 11.01 15.76
N LEU A 84 14.38 9.83 15.16
CA LEU A 84 13.24 8.94 15.19
C LEU A 84 13.12 8.34 16.59
N THR A 85 11.95 8.44 17.21
CA THR A 85 11.68 7.88 18.54
C THR A 85 10.57 6.86 18.44
N LEU A 86 10.75 5.69 19.07
CA LEU A 86 9.73 4.65 19.14
C LEU A 86 8.84 4.91 20.38
N PRO A 87 7.52 5.10 20.21
CA PRO A 87 6.60 5.21 21.36
C PRO A 87 6.47 3.89 22.12
N ALA A 88 6.01 3.96 23.36
CA ALA A 88 5.65 2.77 24.14
C ALA A 88 4.41 2.07 23.54
N PHE A 89 4.38 0.75 23.67
CA PHE A 89 3.29 -0.12 23.24
C PHE A 89 2.53 -0.64 24.45
N ASP A 90 1.24 -0.39 24.47
CA ASP A 90 0.31 -0.84 25.51
C ASP A 90 -0.60 -2.00 25.04
N GLY A 91 -0.48 -2.40 23.76
CA GLY A 91 -1.38 -3.36 23.12
C GLY A 91 -2.29 -2.74 22.06
N THR A 92 -2.40 -1.42 22.02
CA THR A 92 -3.29 -0.70 21.10
C THR A 92 -2.64 -0.55 19.72
N ASN A 93 -3.40 -0.80 18.65
CA ASN A 93 -2.96 -0.65 17.24
C ASN A 93 -1.60 -1.34 16.93
N PRO A 94 -1.52 -2.68 17.08
CA PRO A 94 -0.25 -3.41 16.93
C PRO A 94 0.40 -3.27 15.54
N LEU A 95 -0.40 -3.11 14.48
CA LEU A 95 0.13 -2.95 13.11
C LEU A 95 0.85 -1.63 12.91
N ASP A 96 0.25 -0.52 13.35
CA ASP A 96 0.87 0.81 13.26
C ASP A 96 2.13 0.89 14.11
N TRP A 97 2.07 0.31 15.32
CA TRP A 97 3.22 0.30 16.20
C TRP A 97 4.37 -0.57 15.64
N LEU A 98 4.05 -1.74 15.09
CA LEU A 98 5.06 -2.62 14.46
C LEU A 98 5.74 -1.91 13.29
N PHE A 99 4.98 -1.21 12.44
CA PHE A 99 5.56 -0.43 11.35
C PHE A 99 6.53 0.65 11.88
N GLN A 100 6.15 1.38 12.94
CA GLN A 100 7.03 2.37 13.57
C GLN A 100 8.29 1.73 14.18
N ALA A 101 8.15 0.56 14.80
CA ALA A 101 9.28 -0.19 15.35
C ALA A 101 10.26 -0.62 14.25
N GLU A 102 9.76 -1.13 13.12
CA GLU A 102 10.59 -1.49 11.98
C GLU A 102 11.35 -0.29 11.41
N GLN A 103 10.68 0.85 11.24
CA GLN A 103 11.33 2.09 10.80
C GLN A 103 12.41 2.53 11.78
N PHE A 104 12.15 2.45 13.09
CA PHE A 104 13.11 2.75 14.13
C PHE A 104 14.35 1.85 14.05
N PHE A 105 14.16 0.53 13.97
CA PHE A 105 15.28 -0.42 13.89
C PHE A 105 16.10 -0.25 12.62
N ASN A 106 15.46 0.04 11.49
CA ASN A 106 16.15 0.26 10.23
C ASN A 106 16.93 1.59 10.26
N HIS A 107 16.37 2.65 10.85
CA HIS A 107 17.05 3.94 10.98
C HIS A 107 18.32 3.85 11.84
N TYR A 108 18.27 3.11 12.95
CA TYR A 108 19.42 2.91 13.85
C TYR A 108 20.27 1.67 13.50
N ASN A 109 19.99 1.00 12.38
CA ASN A 109 20.68 -0.22 11.92
C ASN A 109 20.79 -1.30 13.01
N ILE A 110 19.72 -1.52 13.77
CA ILE A 110 19.66 -2.51 14.84
C ILE A 110 19.53 -3.90 14.22
N GLN A 111 20.47 -4.79 14.58
CA GLN A 111 20.54 -6.15 14.03
C GLN A 111 19.28 -6.96 14.35
N PRO A 112 18.74 -7.75 13.41
CA PRO A 112 17.52 -8.53 13.63
C PRO A 112 17.53 -9.40 14.89
N ALA A 113 18.69 -10.00 15.22
CA ALA A 113 18.85 -10.86 16.39
C ALA A 113 18.67 -10.12 17.73
N THR A 114 18.96 -8.82 17.79
CA THR A 114 18.83 -8.03 19.03
C THR A 114 17.53 -7.25 19.10
N ARG A 115 16.78 -7.10 17.99
CA ARG A 115 15.52 -6.33 17.95
C ARG A 115 14.52 -6.77 19.00
N LEU A 116 14.32 -8.07 19.19
CA LEU A 116 13.39 -8.61 20.19
C LEU A 116 13.78 -8.22 21.62
N GLN A 117 15.07 -8.17 21.94
CA GLN A 117 15.54 -7.74 23.26
C GLN A 117 15.27 -6.25 23.50
N TYR A 118 15.40 -5.42 22.46
CA TYR A 118 15.06 -4.00 22.55
C TYR A 118 13.55 -3.77 22.62
N LEU A 119 12.74 -4.58 21.91
CA LEU A 119 11.29 -4.44 21.85
C LEU A 119 10.63 -4.49 23.23
N SER A 120 11.09 -5.38 24.12
CA SER A 120 10.55 -5.50 25.48
C SER A 120 10.64 -4.21 26.29
N THR A 121 11.64 -3.36 26.02
CA THR A 121 11.83 -2.08 26.73
C THR A 121 10.77 -1.05 26.35
N TYR A 122 10.15 -1.21 25.18
CA TYR A 122 9.09 -0.33 24.69
C TYR A 122 7.69 -0.90 24.96
N MET A 123 7.57 -2.10 25.53
CA MET A 123 6.27 -2.66 25.90
C MET A 123 5.89 -2.27 27.32
N THR A 124 4.60 -2.04 27.53
CA THR A 124 4.02 -1.63 28.82
C THR A 124 2.67 -2.33 29.05
N GLY A 125 2.24 -2.39 30.32
CA GLY A 125 0.94 -2.95 30.68
C GLY A 125 0.76 -4.42 30.26
N ASP A 126 -0.42 -4.72 29.74
CA ASP A 126 -0.81 -6.08 29.33
C ASP A 126 0.08 -6.62 28.20
N ALA A 127 0.57 -5.76 27.31
CA ALA A 127 1.49 -6.16 26.24
C ALA A 127 2.84 -6.64 26.79
N LEU A 128 3.36 -6.00 27.84
CA LEU A 128 4.60 -6.44 28.50
C LEU A 128 4.37 -7.74 29.27
N ALA A 129 3.22 -7.88 29.94
CA ALA A 129 2.86 -9.11 30.66
C ALA A 129 2.73 -10.32 29.72
N TRP A 130 2.26 -10.12 28.48
CA TRP A 130 2.21 -11.17 27.46
C TRP A 130 3.60 -11.53 26.88
N PHE A 131 4.52 -10.57 26.83
CA PHE A 131 5.85 -10.77 26.27
C PHE A 131 6.78 -11.58 27.18
N GLN A 132 6.58 -11.48 28.50
CA GLN A 132 7.34 -12.22 29.53
C GLN A 132 6.94 -13.70 29.58
#